data_AF-A0A836TG26-F1
#
_entry.id   AF-A0A836TG26-F1
#
_cell.length_a   1.000
_cell.length_b   1.000
_cell.length_c   1.000
_cell.angle_alpha   90.00
_cell.angle_beta   90.00
_cell.angle_gamma   90.00
#
_symmetry.space_group_name_H-M   'P 1'
#
loop_
_entity.id
_entity.type
_entity.pdbx_description
1 polymer ?
#
loop_
_entity_poly.entity_id
_entity_poly.type
_entity_poly.pdbx_seq_one_letter_code
_entity_poly.pdbx_strand_id
1 'polypeptide(L)'
;MKLTMLERNLNVLTPAEFVFLKNRERNGIYNHETRKKLYGIIETLERGKRNRSREEKNLYRIFRDANFGILLDKNSKTREKIVHSGKVHILAKFEGDIVAQAVLIEKTASVVANIAAEVVMCKGKVFGEIRATYKIKIVKGAKVIGYIQTPKFIIEKGAAFDGHCSMPSAKKPGPLHLLREALRKTG
;
A
#
# COMPACT_ATOMS: atom_id res chain seq x y z
N MET A 1 -2.43 -6.53 -34.19
CA MET A 1 -3.33 -7.07 -33.14
C MET A 1 -4.74 -6.55 -33.40
N LYS A 2 -5.73 -7.42 -33.63
CA LYS A 2 -7.14 -6.99 -33.76
C LYS A 2 -7.65 -6.55 -32.39
N LEU A 3 -8.03 -5.27 -32.26
CA LEU A 3 -8.79 -4.80 -31.10
C LEU A 3 -10.07 -5.64 -30.97
N THR A 4 -10.36 -6.09 -29.76
CA THR A 4 -11.59 -6.84 -29.47
C THR A 4 -12.81 -5.93 -29.71
N MET A 5 -13.97 -6.51 -30.04
CA MET A 5 -15.22 -5.73 -30.27
C MET A 5 -15.58 -4.81 -29.09
N LEU A 6 -15.09 -5.11 -27.87
CA LEU A 6 -15.25 -4.32 -26.65
C LEU A 6 -14.48 -2.99 -26.65
N GLU A 7 -13.44 -2.85 -27.45
CA GLU A 7 -12.59 -1.64 -27.49
C GLU A 7 -13.05 -0.62 -28.54
N ARG A 8 -14.09 -0.95 -29.32
CA ARG A 8 -14.55 -0.15 -30.46
C ARG A 8 -15.57 0.95 -30.09
N ASN A 9 -16.19 0.87 -28.91
CA ASN A 9 -17.25 1.79 -28.47
C ASN A 9 -16.89 2.48 -27.14
N LEU A 10 -15.71 3.12 -27.11
CA LEU A 10 -15.28 3.95 -25.98
C LEU A 10 -15.46 5.43 -26.35
N ASN A 11 -16.00 6.23 -25.43
CA ASN A 11 -16.31 7.64 -25.67
C ASN A 11 -15.39 8.58 -24.90
N VAL A 12 -14.72 8.09 -23.85
CA VAL A 12 -13.96 8.89 -22.90
C VAL A 12 -12.52 8.42 -22.82
N LEU A 13 -12.29 7.10 -22.81
CA LEU A 13 -10.97 6.50 -22.72
C LEU A 13 -10.46 6.07 -24.09
N THR A 14 -9.14 6.12 -24.24
CA THR A 14 -8.49 5.38 -25.32
C THR A 14 -8.59 3.87 -25.06
N PRO A 15 -8.55 3.01 -26.10
CA PRO A 15 -8.50 1.56 -25.93
C PRO A 15 -7.36 1.11 -24.99
N ALA A 16 -6.19 1.76 -25.10
CA ALA A 16 -5.05 1.46 -24.26
C ALA A 16 -5.30 1.76 -22.78
N GLU A 17 -5.95 2.88 -22.45
CA GLU A 17 -6.32 3.21 -21.07
C GLU A 17 -7.38 2.27 -20.50
N PHE A 18 -8.38 1.93 -21.31
CA PHE A 18 -9.42 0.99 -20.91
C PHE A 18 -8.82 -0.37 -20.54
N VAL A 19 -7.97 -0.93 -21.41
CA VAL A 19 -7.26 -2.20 -21.15
C VAL A 19 -6.34 -2.08 -19.94
N PHE A 20 -5.63 -0.96 -19.84
CA PHE A 20 -4.69 -0.72 -18.76
C PHE A 20 -5.37 -0.75 -17.39
N LEU A 21 -6.52 -0.10 -17.23
CA LEU A 21 -7.27 -0.11 -15.97
C LEU A 21 -8.04 -1.43 -15.76
N LYS A 22 -8.65 -1.99 -16.80
CA LYS A 22 -9.42 -3.24 -16.73
C LYS A 22 -8.58 -4.43 -16.23
N ASN A 23 -7.29 -4.48 -16.58
CA ASN A 23 -6.38 -5.56 -16.20
C ASN A 23 -5.67 -5.30 -14.86
N ARG A 24 -6.32 -4.58 -13.93
CA ARG A 24 -5.76 -4.20 -12.63
C ARG A 24 -6.76 -4.52 -11.52
N GLU A 25 -6.26 -4.55 -10.30
CA GLU A 25 -7.07 -4.77 -9.11
C GLU A 25 -7.30 -3.44 -8.41
N ARG A 26 -8.55 -3.16 -8.01
CA ARG A 26 -8.93 -1.91 -7.31
C ARG A 26 -8.10 -1.62 -6.03
N ASN A 27 -7.58 -2.67 -5.39
CA ASN A 27 -6.75 -2.62 -4.19
C ASN A 27 -5.36 -3.25 -4.43
N GLY A 28 -4.96 -3.31 -5.70
CA GLY A 28 -3.66 -3.80 -6.12
C GLY A 28 -2.53 -2.88 -5.65
N ILE A 29 -1.31 -3.41 -5.67
CA ILE A 29 -0.12 -2.70 -5.23
C ILE A 29 0.74 -2.38 -6.45
N TYR A 30 1.05 -1.10 -6.64
CA TYR A 30 1.67 -0.61 -7.87
C TYR A 30 2.74 0.45 -7.55
N ASN A 31 3.71 0.60 -8.45
CA ASN A 31 4.72 1.65 -8.34
C ASN A 31 4.14 3.04 -8.63
N HIS A 32 4.93 4.09 -8.37
CA HIS A 32 4.48 5.49 -8.50
C HIS A 32 3.88 5.80 -9.87
N GLU A 33 4.58 5.45 -10.96
CA GLU A 33 4.16 5.73 -12.34
C GLU A 33 2.84 5.02 -12.69
N THR A 34 2.72 3.75 -12.33
CA THR A 34 1.51 2.97 -12.58
C THR A 34 0.34 3.54 -11.79
N ARG A 35 0.51 3.88 -10.52
CA ARG A 35 -0.55 4.50 -9.69
C ARG A 35 -0.99 5.83 -10.28
N LYS A 36 -0.05 6.69 -10.67
CA LYS A 36 -0.34 7.99 -11.29
C LYS A 36 -1.20 7.81 -12.55
N LYS A 37 -0.84 6.85 -13.41
CA LYS A 37 -1.61 6.53 -14.62
C LYS A 37 -3.00 5.99 -14.29
N LEU A 38 -3.13 5.09 -13.31
CA LEU A 38 -4.43 4.54 -12.93
C LEU A 38 -5.38 5.60 -12.39
N TYR A 39 -4.91 6.46 -11.48
CA TYR A 39 -5.72 7.56 -10.96
C TYR A 39 -6.09 8.56 -12.04
N GLY A 40 -5.16 8.86 -12.98
CA GLY A 40 -5.47 9.71 -14.14
C GLY A 40 -6.59 9.15 -15.00
N ILE A 41 -6.61 7.84 -15.28
CA ILE A 41 -7.69 7.21 -16.05
C ILE A 41 -9.03 7.28 -15.32
N ILE A 42 -9.03 7.05 -14.00
CA ILE A 42 -10.25 7.16 -13.17
C ILE A 42 -10.76 8.61 -13.16
N GLU A 43 -9.87 9.59 -13.08
CA GLU A 43 -10.22 11.01 -13.17
C GLU A 43 -10.81 11.37 -14.54
N THR A 44 -10.24 10.87 -15.63
CA THR A 44 -10.80 11.03 -16.99
C THR A 44 -12.22 10.46 -17.07
N LEU A 45 -12.46 9.27 -16.51
CA LEU A 45 -13.80 8.67 -16.42
C LEU A 45 -14.78 9.51 -15.59
N GLU A 46 -14.32 10.15 -14.51
CA GLU A 46 -15.15 11.02 -13.69
C GLU A 46 -15.52 12.31 -14.42
N ARG A 47 -14.54 12.98 -15.05
CA ARG A 47 -14.76 14.19 -15.85
C ARG A 47 -15.70 13.91 -17.04
N GLY A 48 -15.56 12.75 -17.67
CA GLY A 48 -16.40 12.30 -18.79
C GLY A 48 -17.77 11.72 -18.39
N LYS A 49 -18.25 11.91 -17.15
CA LYS A 49 -19.39 11.15 -16.60
C LYS A 49 -20.66 11.10 -17.45
N ARG A 50 -20.95 12.16 -18.21
CA ARG A 50 -22.13 12.30 -19.10
C ARG A 50 -21.98 11.52 -20.42
N ASN A 51 -20.74 11.32 -20.87
CA ASN A 51 -20.45 10.77 -22.19
C ASN A 51 -19.95 9.32 -22.16
N ARG A 52 -19.68 8.75 -20.98
CA ARG A 52 -19.20 7.37 -20.84
C ARG A 52 -20.08 6.36 -21.56
N SER A 53 -19.45 5.45 -22.29
CA SER A 53 -20.09 4.23 -22.80
C SER A 53 -20.54 3.31 -21.66
N ARG A 54 -21.27 2.23 -21.99
CA ARG A 54 -21.73 1.26 -20.99
C ARG A 54 -20.56 0.59 -20.27
N GLU A 55 -19.52 0.26 -21.03
CA GLU A 55 -18.29 -0.38 -20.58
C GLU A 55 -17.51 0.55 -19.63
N GLU A 56 -17.38 1.83 -20.00
CA GLU A 56 -16.72 2.85 -19.19
C GLU A 56 -17.47 3.15 -17.88
N LYS A 57 -18.81 3.17 -17.91
CA LYS A 57 -19.64 3.27 -16.69
C LYS A 57 -19.40 2.09 -15.75
N ASN A 58 -19.34 0.87 -16.28
CA ASN A 58 -19.07 -0.31 -15.47
C ASN A 58 -17.65 -0.28 -14.89
N LEU A 59 -16.65 0.09 -15.71
CA LEU A 59 -15.26 0.20 -15.26
C LEU A 59 -15.13 1.24 -14.15
N TYR A 60 -15.70 2.43 -14.33
CA TYR A 60 -15.69 3.46 -13.30
C TYR A 60 -16.35 2.98 -12.00
N ARG A 61 -17.49 2.29 -12.06
CA ARG A 61 -18.16 1.76 -10.85
C ARG A 61 -17.25 0.84 -10.03
N ILE A 62 -16.38 0.08 -10.68
CA ILE A 62 -15.43 -0.83 -10.02
C ILE A 62 -14.29 -0.05 -9.35
N PHE A 63 -13.82 1.02 -9.99
CA PHE A 63 -12.57 1.71 -9.62
C PHE A 63 -12.74 3.09 -8.98
N ARG A 64 -13.94 3.67 -8.92
CA ARG A 64 -14.18 5.00 -8.33
C ARG A 64 -13.70 5.12 -6.87
N ASP A 65 -13.74 4.01 -6.14
CA ASP A 65 -13.33 3.89 -4.74
C ASP A 65 -12.02 3.10 -4.61
N ALA A 66 -11.22 3.03 -5.68
CA ALA A 66 -9.95 2.31 -5.69
C ALA A 66 -8.95 2.90 -4.70
N ASN A 67 -8.26 2.04 -3.98
CA ASN A 67 -7.18 2.40 -3.07
C ASN A 67 -5.94 1.59 -3.45
N PHE A 68 -5.22 2.07 -4.46
CA PHE A 68 -4.03 1.40 -4.97
C PHE A 68 -2.88 1.54 -3.97
N GLY A 69 -2.41 0.40 -3.45
CA GLY A 69 -1.26 0.32 -2.57
C GLY A 69 0.05 0.75 -3.25
N ILE A 70 1.05 1.06 -2.44
CA ILE A 70 2.37 1.54 -2.89
C ILE A 70 3.34 0.37 -2.98
N LEU A 71 4.02 0.25 -4.13
CA LEU A 71 5.16 -0.62 -4.34
C LEU A 71 6.45 0.21 -4.39
N LEU A 72 7.39 -0.08 -3.49
CA LEU A 72 8.78 0.39 -3.60
C LEU A 72 9.63 -0.72 -4.22
N ASP A 73 9.89 -0.61 -5.51
CA ASP A 73 10.67 -1.57 -6.28
C ASP A 73 12.14 -1.59 -5.86
N LYS A 74 12.83 -2.70 -6.10
CA LYS A 74 14.23 -2.96 -5.65
C LYS A 74 15.24 -1.87 -6.02
N ASN A 75 14.98 -1.12 -7.09
CA ASN A 75 15.86 -0.06 -7.60
C ASN A 75 15.62 1.29 -6.90
N SER A 76 14.60 1.38 -6.06
CA SER A 76 14.30 2.58 -5.28
C SER A 76 15.25 2.67 -4.07
N LYS A 77 15.87 3.84 -3.90
CA LYS A 77 16.51 4.22 -2.64
C LYS A 77 15.90 5.56 -2.26
N THR A 78 15.03 5.56 -1.27
CA THR A 78 14.34 6.77 -0.85
C THR A 78 14.53 7.02 0.64
N ARG A 79 14.66 8.31 0.97
CA ARG A 79 14.54 8.83 2.32
C ARG A 79 13.32 9.74 2.34
N GLU A 80 12.19 9.24 2.81
CA GLU A 80 10.92 9.98 2.74
C GLU A 80 9.91 9.53 3.81
N LYS A 81 8.83 10.30 3.93
CA LYS A 81 7.68 9.95 4.76
C LYS A 81 6.55 9.42 3.87
N ILE A 82 6.15 8.17 4.09
CA ILE A 82 5.03 7.54 3.39
C ILE A 82 3.80 7.56 4.28
N VAL A 83 2.73 8.19 3.83
CA VAL A 83 1.42 8.13 4.47
C VAL A 83 0.41 7.59 3.47
N HIS A 84 -0.17 6.42 3.75
CA HIS A 84 -1.06 5.75 2.81
C HIS A 84 -2.18 4.98 3.51
N SER A 85 -3.43 5.15 3.10
CA SER A 85 -4.57 4.47 3.76
C SER A 85 -4.68 2.97 3.45
N GLY A 86 -3.89 2.47 2.49
CA GLY A 86 -3.88 1.07 2.06
C GLY A 86 -2.55 0.35 2.37
N LYS A 87 -2.19 -0.58 1.49
CA LYS A 87 -0.99 -1.42 1.63
C LYS A 87 0.27 -0.69 1.12
N VAL A 88 1.38 -0.90 1.80
CA VAL A 88 2.72 -0.50 1.37
C VAL A 88 3.60 -1.75 1.29
N HIS A 89 4.21 -1.98 0.13
CA HIS A 89 5.04 -3.15 -0.16
C HIS A 89 6.45 -2.69 -0.54
N ILE A 90 7.44 -3.12 0.23
CA ILE A 90 8.81 -2.63 0.15
C ILE A 90 9.71 -3.77 -0.29
N LEU A 91 10.36 -3.61 -1.44
CA LEU A 91 11.39 -4.52 -1.96
C LEU A 91 12.79 -3.90 -1.92
N ALA A 92 12.88 -2.62 -1.55
CA ALA A 92 14.04 -1.75 -1.74
C ALA A 92 14.76 -1.38 -0.43
N LYS A 93 15.80 -0.55 -0.54
CA LYS A 93 16.38 0.13 0.63
C LYS A 93 15.55 1.39 0.92
N PHE A 94 15.02 1.50 2.14
CA PHE A 94 14.16 2.60 2.53
C PHE A 94 14.62 3.19 3.86
N GLU A 95 14.58 4.51 3.97
CA GLU A 95 14.80 5.23 5.21
C GLU A 95 13.68 6.26 5.46
N GLY A 96 13.23 6.42 6.71
CA GLY A 96 12.25 7.47 7.07
C GLY A 96 11.06 6.95 7.86
N ASP A 97 9.85 7.41 7.54
CA ASP A 97 8.64 7.12 8.32
C ASP A 97 7.56 6.51 7.43
N ILE A 98 6.87 5.48 7.92
CA ILE A 98 5.76 4.84 7.20
C ILE A 98 4.53 4.80 8.10
N VAL A 99 3.43 5.38 7.64
CA VAL A 99 2.10 5.26 8.23
C VAL A 99 1.17 4.63 7.22
N ALA A 100 0.72 3.40 7.48
CA ALA A 100 -0.11 2.67 6.54
C ALA A 100 -1.13 1.72 7.18
N GLN A 101 -2.05 1.17 6.39
CA GLN A 101 -2.89 0.07 6.89
C GLN A 101 -2.06 -1.18 7.13
N ALA A 102 -1.31 -1.59 6.10
CA ALA A 102 -0.49 -2.78 6.14
C ALA A 102 0.85 -2.52 5.47
N VAL A 103 1.92 -3.00 6.09
CA VAL A 103 3.29 -2.88 5.57
C VAL A 103 3.87 -4.27 5.37
N LEU A 104 4.29 -4.56 4.14
CA LEU A 104 4.97 -5.79 3.77
C LEU A 104 6.41 -5.46 3.36
N ILE A 105 7.36 -6.03 4.10
CA ILE A 105 8.80 -5.85 3.87
C ILE A 105 9.33 -7.15 3.28
N GLU A 106 9.73 -7.13 2.01
CA GLU A 106 10.20 -8.33 1.31
C GLU A 106 11.63 -8.71 1.69
N LYS A 107 12.01 -9.93 1.35
CA LYS A 107 13.34 -10.50 1.65
C LYS A 107 14.50 -9.64 1.15
N THR A 108 14.32 -8.94 0.02
CA THR A 108 15.35 -8.07 -0.57
C THR A 108 15.42 -6.68 0.06
N ALA A 109 14.47 -6.33 0.92
CA ALA A 109 14.37 -5.00 1.50
C ALA A 109 15.25 -4.84 2.74
N SER A 110 15.78 -3.62 2.89
CA SER A 110 16.48 -3.16 4.09
C SER A 110 15.89 -1.82 4.50
N VAL A 111 15.23 -1.79 5.65
CA VAL A 111 14.40 -0.67 6.08
C VAL A 111 14.98 -0.07 7.36
N VAL A 112 15.25 1.24 7.35
CA VAL A 112 15.66 2.02 8.52
C VAL A 112 14.55 3.02 8.80
N ALA A 113 13.56 2.68 9.63
CA ALA A 113 12.33 3.48 9.69
C ALA A 113 11.55 3.38 11.00
N ASN A 114 10.73 4.41 11.24
CA ASN A 114 9.60 4.32 12.16
C ASN A 114 8.35 3.89 11.38
N ILE A 115 7.75 2.77 11.78
CA ILE A 115 6.62 2.15 11.07
C ILE A 115 5.40 2.15 12.00
N ALA A 116 4.32 2.82 11.59
CA ALA A 116 3.01 2.74 12.21
C ALA A 116 2.01 2.08 11.26
N ALA A 117 1.50 0.90 11.62
CA ALA A 117 0.53 0.18 10.80
C ALA A 117 -0.44 -0.67 11.61
N GLU A 118 -1.52 -1.16 10.99
CA GLU A 118 -2.35 -2.19 11.63
C GLU A 118 -1.60 -3.53 11.60
N VAL A 119 -1.08 -3.87 10.43
CA VAL A 119 -0.38 -5.14 10.17
C VAL A 119 1.00 -4.88 9.61
N VAL A 120 2.01 -5.49 10.23
CA VAL A 120 3.38 -5.50 9.70
C VAL A 120 3.80 -6.94 9.42
N MET A 121 4.29 -7.20 8.21
CA MET A 121 4.84 -8.49 7.80
C MET A 121 6.28 -8.27 7.36
N CYS A 122 7.23 -8.84 8.10
CA CYS A 122 8.65 -8.68 7.85
C CYS A 122 9.27 -9.98 7.33
N LYS A 123 9.76 -9.94 6.08
CA LYS A 123 10.57 -10.98 5.44
C LYS A 123 12.03 -10.56 5.23
N GLY A 124 12.34 -9.27 5.37
CA GLY A 124 13.65 -8.66 5.12
C GLY A 124 14.33 -8.17 6.40
N LYS A 125 15.11 -7.08 6.28
CA LYS A 125 15.82 -6.46 7.41
C LYS A 125 15.15 -5.15 7.81
N VAL A 126 14.94 -4.96 9.11
CA VAL A 126 14.38 -3.71 9.67
C VAL A 126 15.22 -3.25 10.85
N PHE A 127 15.52 -1.95 10.88
CA PHE A 127 16.09 -1.25 12.00
C PHE A 127 15.21 -0.05 12.34
N GLY A 128 14.72 0.04 13.58
CA GLY A 128 13.92 1.18 14.03
C GLY A 128 12.73 0.80 14.93
N GLU A 129 11.72 1.68 14.98
CA GLU A 129 10.52 1.49 15.80
C GLU A 129 9.34 0.97 14.96
N ILE A 130 8.62 -0.03 15.47
CA ILE A 130 7.43 -0.59 14.83
C ILE A 130 6.25 -0.55 15.78
N ARG A 131 5.25 0.27 15.48
CA ARG A 131 3.94 0.30 16.16
C ARG A 131 2.91 -0.41 15.29
N ALA A 132 2.59 -1.65 15.62
CA ALA A 132 1.58 -2.44 14.93
C ALA A 132 0.33 -2.62 15.80
N THR A 133 -0.80 -2.01 15.45
CA THR A 133 -1.99 -2.03 16.34
C THR A 133 -2.78 -3.33 16.30
N TYR A 134 -2.58 -4.18 15.29
CA TYR A 134 -3.22 -5.50 15.23
C TYR A 134 -2.20 -6.62 15.38
N LYS A 135 -1.18 -6.67 14.52
CA LYS A 135 -0.13 -7.70 14.64
C LYS A 135 1.15 -7.33 13.89
N ILE A 136 2.27 -7.83 14.38
CA ILE A 136 3.49 -8.01 13.59
C ILE A 136 3.83 -9.49 13.42
N LYS A 137 4.29 -9.85 12.23
CA LYS A 137 4.81 -11.18 11.92
C LYS A 137 6.20 -11.08 11.29
N ILE A 138 7.20 -11.70 11.92
CA ILE A 138 8.57 -11.83 11.41
C ILE A 138 8.75 -13.27 10.95
N VAL A 139 9.12 -13.47 9.68
CA VAL A 139 9.24 -14.82 9.08
C VAL A 139 10.67 -15.28 8.95
N LYS A 140 10.85 -16.57 8.59
CA LYS A 140 12.17 -17.18 8.36
C LYS A 140 13.07 -16.30 7.47
N GLY A 141 14.29 -16.02 7.96
CA GLY A 141 15.31 -15.24 7.28
C GLY A 141 15.22 -13.72 7.47
N ALA A 142 14.16 -13.23 8.12
CA ALA A 142 14.03 -11.83 8.47
C ALA A 142 14.81 -11.49 9.75
N LYS A 143 15.30 -10.24 9.83
CA LYS A 143 15.96 -9.69 11.03
C LYS A 143 15.36 -8.34 11.37
N VAL A 144 14.87 -8.18 12.58
CA VAL A 144 14.38 -6.89 13.11
C VAL A 144 15.24 -6.50 14.30
N ILE A 145 15.75 -5.26 14.30
CA ILE A 145 16.48 -4.67 15.41
C ILE A 145 15.76 -3.39 15.84
N GLY A 146 15.40 -3.25 17.12
CA GLY A 146 14.81 -2.02 17.66
C GLY A 146 13.61 -2.24 18.57
N TYR A 147 12.66 -1.31 18.55
CA TYR A 147 11.50 -1.31 19.45
C TYR A 147 10.22 -1.73 18.73
N ILE A 148 9.46 -2.67 19.30
CA ILE A 148 8.17 -3.11 18.77
C ILE A 148 7.09 -2.85 19.80
N GLN A 149 5.99 -2.23 19.39
CA GLN A 149 4.76 -2.15 20.16
C GLN A 149 3.62 -2.82 19.39
N THR A 150 3.07 -3.91 19.92
CA THR A 150 1.95 -4.62 19.27
C THR A 150 1.16 -5.50 20.23
N PRO A 151 -0.17 -5.67 20.08
CA PRO A 151 -0.91 -6.63 20.89
C PRO A 151 -0.68 -8.10 20.45
N LYS A 152 -0.17 -8.34 19.23
CA LYS A 152 0.09 -9.69 18.71
C LYS A 152 1.42 -9.77 17.98
N PHE A 153 2.39 -10.43 18.60
CA PHE A 153 3.72 -10.63 18.05
C PHE A 153 3.94 -12.08 17.64
N ILE A 154 4.21 -12.33 16.35
CA ILE A 154 4.49 -13.66 15.79
C ILE A 154 5.93 -13.68 15.25
N ILE A 155 6.74 -14.62 15.71
CA ILE A 155 8.08 -14.89 15.21
C ILE A 155 8.13 -16.34 14.72
N GLU A 156 8.42 -16.56 13.45
CA GLU A 156 8.56 -17.92 12.89
C GLU A 156 9.96 -18.49 13.12
N LYS A 157 10.08 -19.82 13.04
CA LYS A 157 11.37 -20.52 13.11
C LYS A 157 12.36 -19.96 12.08
N GLY A 158 13.51 -19.52 12.56
CA GLY A 158 14.58 -18.94 11.73
C GLY A 158 14.43 -17.44 11.43
N ALA A 159 13.50 -16.75 12.09
CA ALA A 159 13.51 -15.30 12.20
C ALA A 159 14.42 -14.85 13.36
N ALA A 160 14.94 -13.61 13.28
CA ALA A 160 15.69 -12.97 14.34
C ALA A 160 15.04 -11.65 14.75
N PHE A 161 14.93 -11.44 16.06
CA PHE A 161 14.52 -10.18 16.66
C PHE A 161 15.50 -9.83 17.78
N ASP A 162 15.98 -8.59 17.78
CA ASP A 162 16.90 -8.05 18.79
C ASP A 162 16.43 -6.66 19.23
N GLY A 163 16.00 -6.54 20.48
CA GLY A 163 15.54 -5.27 21.04
C GLY A 163 14.37 -5.43 22.00
N HIS A 164 13.61 -4.35 22.18
CA HIS A 164 12.56 -4.28 23.19
C HIS A 164 11.16 -4.43 22.56
N CYS A 165 10.27 -5.14 23.24
CA CYS A 165 8.89 -5.33 22.79
C CYS A 165 7.90 -5.01 23.91
N SER A 166 6.90 -4.19 23.61
CA SER A 166 5.78 -3.85 24.48
C SER A 166 4.47 -4.36 23.88
N MET A 167 3.71 -5.13 24.66
CA MET A 167 2.46 -5.76 24.20
C MET A 167 1.25 -5.25 25.00
N PRO A 168 0.71 -4.06 24.67
CA PRO A 168 -0.43 -3.51 25.40
C PRO A 168 -1.70 -4.34 25.19
N SER A 169 -2.43 -4.57 26.28
CA SER A 169 -3.65 -5.38 26.34
C SER A 169 -4.92 -4.70 25.77
N ALA A 170 -4.86 -3.41 25.46
CA ALA A 170 -6.02 -2.63 25.02
C ALA A 170 -6.03 -2.37 23.49
N LYS A 171 -7.17 -2.66 22.85
CA LYS A 171 -7.52 -2.22 21.48
C LYS A 171 -7.61 -0.70 21.45
N LYS A 172 -6.48 0.00 21.31
CA LYS A 172 -6.52 1.41 20.86
C LYS A 172 -6.97 1.42 19.38
N PRO A 173 -7.75 2.43 18.97
CA PRO A 173 -8.23 2.51 17.59
C PRO A 173 -7.04 2.46 16.62
N GLY A 174 -7.18 1.73 15.51
CA GLY A 174 -6.07 1.49 14.57
C GLY A 174 -5.48 2.79 14.01
N PRO A 175 -4.26 2.79 13.43
CA PRO A 175 -3.58 3.98 12.96
C PRO A 175 -4.38 4.70 11.87
N LEU A 176 -5.25 3.99 11.14
CA LEU A 176 -6.21 4.57 10.19
C LEU A 176 -7.27 5.45 10.87
N HIS A 177 -7.66 5.14 12.10
CA HIS A 177 -8.56 6.00 12.89
C HIS A 177 -7.82 7.27 13.33
N LEU A 178 -6.57 7.14 13.80
CA LEU A 178 -5.74 8.28 14.16
C LEU A 178 -5.33 9.12 12.95
N LEU A 179 -5.10 8.50 11.79
CA LEU A 179 -4.86 9.19 10.52
C LEU A 179 -6.11 9.96 10.07
N ARG A 180 -7.30 9.35 10.19
CA ARG A 180 -8.59 10.01 9.94
C ARG A 180 -8.83 11.19 10.89
N GLU A 181 -8.48 11.06 12.16
CA GLU A 181 -8.61 12.15 13.14
C GLU A 181 -7.60 13.28 12.90
N ALA A 182 -6.36 12.94 12.55
CA ALA A 182 -5.31 13.92 12.24
C ALA A 182 -5.62 14.70 10.95
N LEU A 183 -6.06 14.02 9.89
CA LEU A 183 -6.46 14.66 8.62
C LEU A 183 -7.74 15.49 8.73
N ARG A 184 -8.60 15.23 9.73
CA ARG A 184 -9.81 16.03 10.01
C ARG A 184 -9.54 17.34 10.74
N LYS A 185 -8.39 17.50 11.40
CA LYS A 185 -8.03 18.70 12.17
C LYS A 185 -7.19 19.72 11.38
N THR A 186 -6.84 19.40 10.14
CA THR A 186 -6.04 20.25 9.24
C THR A 186 -6.84 20.78 8.05
N GLY A 187 -8.17 20.74 8.12
CA GLY A 187 -9.09 21.27 7.11
C GLY A 187 -10.17 22.14 7.75
#